data_AF-A0A9P0H5V2-F1
#
_entry.id   AF-A0A9P0H5V2-F1
#
_cell.length_a   1.000
_cell.length_b   1.000
_cell.length_c   1.000
_cell.angle_alpha   90.00
_cell.angle_beta   90.00
_cell.angle_gamma   90.00
#
_symmetry.space_group_name_H-M   'P 1'
#
loop_
_entity.id
_entity.type
_entity.pdbx_description
1 polymer ?
#
loop_
_entity_poly.entity_id
_entity_poly.type
_entity_poly.pdbx_seq_one_letter_code
_entity_poly.pdbx_strand_id
1 'polypeptide(L)'
;MDDDYDDDRPWDGEMGDDSDAGEEAMDNPQEVLRECLEKFSTPDYIMEPGIFSQLKRYFQAGGNPEQVIELLSHNYKAVAQMANLVAEWLILGGVKVQTVQAMVENHLKEMILKTFDPKKADTIFTEEGETPAWLTEMIDHPTWRSLIYRLAEEYPDCLMLNFTIKLISDAGFQGEITSISTAAQQIEVFSRVLKTAISGFLNTSDDWQKSIEECAKMVCHGQHTYVYSQVLLHVLSKESKGGSIMKRLAQEITKCAQSQHDVTPITMALNNSAGFPQSCQALSSMLSRNALNPADITVLHRNYSGSDPPPIDLIRNPQFLELLVDSLFRPGVKLNPEHKSKYMFLLAYATSVSESVPSGSKSKGKRGLNKEELKATSLAIDKVHNICCTGKGSTELIADLSTLYNCIRFPVVAIGIVRWVECIVTEPSYFKLSTEHTPIHLALLDEVVTNHPLLHHTVLSLFIRLFESKQDELEILVQLEMKKMLIERMVNLLSRGCVVPVVKYIKQCWQRGDTDISLIRYFVTEVLEAIAPPYTSEFVQLFLPIVENEEITGNMRSEESDPVSEFIIHCKTNYAAT
;
A
#
# COMPACT_ATOMS: atom_id res chain seq x y z
N MET A 1 -3.29 -65.30 -40.19
CA MET A 1 -4.15 -66.11 -39.32
C MET A 1 -4.53 -65.23 -38.15
N ASP A 2 -5.63 -64.50 -38.16
CA ASP A 2 -6.76 -64.52 -39.06
C ASP A 2 -7.21 -63.09 -39.36
N ASP A 3 -7.56 -62.90 -40.64
CA ASP A 3 -8.30 -61.78 -41.19
C ASP A 3 -9.77 -61.91 -40.78
N ASP A 4 -10.44 -60.80 -40.48
CA ASP A 4 -11.84 -60.64 -40.86
C ASP A 4 -12.10 -59.14 -41.09
N TYR A 5 -12.36 -58.83 -42.35
CA TYR A 5 -12.88 -57.58 -42.88
C TYR A 5 -14.36 -57.45 -42.52
N ASP A 6 -14.77 -56.32 -41.94
CA ASP A 6 -16.18 -55.91 -41.90
C ASP A 6 -16.27 -54.57 -42.65
N ASP A 7 -16.60 -54.70 -43.93
CA ASP A 7 -16.96 -53.63 -44.85
C ASP A 7 -18.43 -53.21 -44.60
N ASP A 8 -18.79 -51.99 -44.97
CA ASP A 8 -20.16 -51.43 -44.96
C ASP A 8 -20.81 -51.05 -43.60
N ARG A 9 -20.54 -49.82 -43.14
CA ARG A 9 -21.57 -48.98 -42.47
C ARG A 9 -21.57 -47.55 -43.01
N PRO A 10 -22.68 -47.09 -43.62
CA PRO A 10 -22.86 -45.69 -43.99
C PRO A 10 -22.91 -44.81 -42.74
N TRP A 11 -22.24 -43.65 -42.82
CA TRP A 11 -22.30 -42.59 -41.82
C TRP A 11 -23.69 -41.96 -41.79
N ASP A 12 -24.57 -42.45 -40.92
CA ASP A 12 -25.75 -41.70 -40.47
C ASP A 12 -25.39 -40.98 -39.16
N GLY A 13 -25.08 -39.69 -39.27
CA GLY A 13 -24.99 -38.75 -38.16
C GLY A 13 -26.05 -37.67 -38.36
N GLU A 14 -27.06 -37.69 -37.50
CA GLU A 14 -28.16 -36.73 -37.43
C GLU A 14 -27.62 -35.28 -37.41
N MET A 15 -27.83 -34.54 -38.50
CA MET A 15 -27.68 -33.09 -38.53
C MET A 15 -28.98 -32.46 -38.02
N GLY A 16 -28.87 -31.69 -36.94
CA GLY A 16 -29.92 -30.78 -36.49
C GLY A 16 -30.29 -29.80 -37.59
N ASP A 17 -31.60 -29.69 -37.80
CA ASP A 17 -32.27 -28.84 -38.77
C ASP A 17 -32.23 -27.38 -38.29
N ASP A 18 -31.19 -26.63 -38.69
CA ASP A 18 -31.18 -25.16 -38.61
C ASP A 18 -31.75 -24.60 -39.93
N SER A 19 -33.08 -24.52 -39.97
CA SER A 19 -33.79 -23.72 -40.96
C SER A 19 -33.83 -22.27 -40.51
N ASP A 20 -32.75 -21.52 -40.74
CA ASP A 20 -32.79 -20.06 -40.78
C ASP A 20 -32.34 -19.58 -42.16
N ALA A 21 -33.30 -19.62 -43.10
CA ALA A 21 -33.15 -19.04 -44.42
C ALA A 21 -33.25 -17.51 -44.32
N GLY A 22 -32.17 -16.88 -43.84
CA GLY A 22 -31.84 -15.52 -44.22
C GLY A 22 -31.40 -15.53 -45.68
N GLU A 23 -32.04 -14.71 -46.52
CA GLU A 23 -31.63 -14.47 -47.90
C GLU A 23 -30.23 -13.83 -47.94
N GLU A 24 -29.18 -14.65 -47.81
CA GLU A 24 -27.82 -14.27 -48.18
C GLU A 24 -27.80 -14.11 -49.71
N ALA A 25 -27.44 -12.91 -50.15
CA ALA A 25 -27.22 -12.63 -51.56
C ALA A 25 -26.33 -13.73 -52.15
N MET A 26 -26.82 -14.46 -53.15
CA MET A 26 -26.01 -15.44 -53.88
C MET A 26 -24.78 -14.72 -54.44
N ASP A 27 -23.65 -14.79 -53.72
CA ASP A 27 -22.36 -14.41 -54.25
C ASP A 27 -22.17 -15.14 -55.57
N ASN A 28 -21.79 -14.40 -56.62
CA ASN A 28 -21.60 -14.98 -57.94
C ASN A 28 -20.61 -16.16 -57.81
N PRO A 29 -20.96 -17.39 -58.20
CA PRO A 29 -20.09 -18.56 -58.00
C PRO A 29 -18.68 -18.36 -58.58
N GLN A 30 -18.56 -17.61 -59.66
CA GLN A 30 -17.26 -17.25 -60.27
C GLN A 30 -16.40 -16.34 -59.39
N GLU A 31 -17.02 -15.45 -58.62
CA GLU A 31 -16.35 -14.53 -57.71
C GLU A 31 -15.87 -15.26 -56.45
N VAL A 32 -16.69 -16.17 -55.91
CA VAL A 32 -16.31 -17.05 -54.80
C VAL A 32 -15.13 -17.93 -55.19
N LEU A 33 -15.16 -18.54 -56.39
CA LEU A 33 -14.05 -19.35 -56.90
C LEU A 33 -12.76 -18.52 -57.01
N ARG A 34 -12.83 -17.30 -57.54
CA ARG A 34 -11.68 -16.40 -57.66
C ARG A 34 -11.11 -16.01 -56.29
N GLU A 35 -11.97 -15.65 -55.34
CA GLU A 35 -11.55 -15.27 -53.98
C GLU A 35 -10.85 -16.44 -53.25
N CYS A 36 -11.41 -17.66 -53.36
CA CYS A 36 -10.79 -18.87 -52.85
C CYS A 36 -9.42 -19.13 -53.50
N LEU A 37 -9.32 -19.04 -54.83
CA LEU A 37 -8.07 -19.29 -55.56
C LEU A 37 -6.98 -18.27 -55.23
N GLU A 38 -7.33 -17.00 -55.04
CA GLU A 38 -6.40 -15.98 -54.57
C GLU A 38 -5.85 -16.32 -53.18
N LYS A 39 -6.71 -16.77 -52.26
CA LYS A 39 -6.32 -17.22 -50.92
C LYS A 39 -5.42 -18.46 -50.97
N PHE A 40 -5.78 -19.48 -51.75
CA PHE A 40 -4.96 -20.70 -51.90
C PHE A 40 -3.60 -20.45 -52.56
N SER A 41 -3.47 -19.34 -53.30
CA SER A 41 -2.21 -18.91 -53.92
C SER A 41 -1.27 -18.20 -52.94
N THR A 42 -1.72 -17.90 -51.72
CA THR A 42 -0.86 -17.29 -50.69
C THR A 42 0.08 -18.32 -50.07
N PRO A 43 1.30 -17.92 -49.68
CA PRO A 43 2.29 -18.85 -49.16
C PRO A 43 1.82 -19.47 -47.84
N ASP A 44 2.01 -20.80 -47.71
CA ASP A 44 1.64 -21.57 -46.51
C ASP A 44 0.16 -21.53 -46.10
N TYR A 45 -0.76 -21.14 -47.00
CA TYR A 45 -2.20 -21.06 -46.70
C TYR A 45 -2.80 -22.40 -46.23
N ILE A 46 -2.17 -23.53 -46.56
CA ILE A 46 -2.56 -24.86 -46.06
C ILE A 46 -2.50 -24.97 -44.53
N MET A 47 -1.72 -24.12 -43.86
CA MET A 47 -1.57 -24.07 -42.40
C MET A 47 -2.51 -23.07 -41.73
N GLU A 48 -3.32 -22.33 -42.49
CA GLU A 48 -4.26 -21.34 -41.95
C GLU A 48 -5.49 -22.03 -41.33
N PRO A 49 -6.00 -21.56 -40.17
CA PRO A 49 -7.08 -22.22 -39.43
C PRO A 49 -8.41 -22.31 -40.23
N GLY A 50 -8.63 -21.41 -41.18
CA GLY A 50 -9.82 -21.37 -42.04
C GLY A 50 -9.75 -22.23 -43.31
N ILE A 51 -8.70 -23.04 -43.51
CA ILE A 51 -8.51 -23.78 -44.76
C ILE A 51 -9.70 -24.70 -45.08
N PHE A 52 -10.26 -25.39 -44.08
CA PHE A 52 -11.35 -26.34 -44.28
C PHE A 52 -12.67 -25.66 -44.65
N SER A 53 -12.99 -24.52 -44.04
CA SER A 53 -14.20 -23.76 -44.38
C SER A 53 -14.08 -23.16 -45.79
N GLN A 54 -12.91 -22.66 -46.15
CA GLN A 54 -12.66 -22.12 -47.49
C GLN A 54 -12.65 -23.21 -48.57
N LEU A 55 -12.10 -24.40 -48.28
CA LEU A 55 -12.18 -25.57 -49.17
C LEU A 55 -13.64 -26.00 -49.39
N LYS A 56 -14.44 -26.07 -48.30
CA LYS A 56 -15.86 -26.39 -48.39
C LYS A 56 -16.60 -25.37 -49.27
N ARG A 57 -16.36 -24.06 -49.07
CA ARG A 57 -16.93 -22.98 -49.89
C ARG A 57 -16.51 -23.08 -51.36
N TYR A 58 -15.25 -23.41 -51.64
CA TYR A 58 -14.73 -23.61 -52.99
C TYR A 58 -15.37 -24.79 -53.71
N PHE A 59 -15.51 -25.94 -53.04
CA PHE A 59 -16.14 -27.13 -53.64
C PHE A 59 -17.64 -26.95 -53.83
N GLN A 60 -18.33 -26.27 -52.91
CA GLN A 60 -19.76 -25.93 -53.04
C GLN A 60 -20.02 -24.98 -54.23
N ALA A 61 -19.05 -24.12 -54.58
CA ALA A 61 -19.11 -23.25 -55.76
C ALA A 61 -18.71 -23.94 -57.08
N GLY A 62 -18.43 -25.25 -57.07
CA GLY A 62 -18.08 -26.02 -58.27
C GLY A 62 -16.60 -25.99 -58.68
N GLY A 63 -15.71 -25.69 -57.72
CA GLY A 63 -14.27 -25.59 -57.97
C GLY A 63 -13.58 -26.93 -58.23
N ASN A 64 -12.48 -26.90 -59.00
CA ASN A 64 -11.73 -28.10 -59.39
C ASN A 64 -10.74 -28.52 -58.28
N PRO A 65 -10.83 -29.75 -57.72
CA PRO A 65 -9.90 -30.25 -56.71
C PRO A 65 -8.43 -30.27 -57.14
N GLU A 66 -8.13 -30.61 -58.39
CA GLU A 66 -6.74 -30.71 -58.88
C GLU A 66 -6.03 -29.35 -58.79
N GLN A 67 -6.75 -28.28 -59.16
CA GLN A 67 -6.22 -26.92 -59.17
C GLN A 67 -5.88 -26.43 -57.76
N VAL A 68 -6.68 -26.79 -56.75
CA VAL A 68 -6.42 -26.39 -55.36
C VAL A 68 -5.28 -27.20 -54.76
N ILE A 69 -5.20 -28.49 -55.05
CA ILE A 69 -4.08 -29.33 -54.62
C ILE A 69 -2.77 -28.79 -55.20
N GLU A 70 -2.75 -28.44 -56.49
CA GLU A 70 -1.58 -27.86 -57.15
C GLU A 70 -1.19 -26.52 -56.51
N LEU A 71 -2.15 -25.61 -56.29
CA LEU A 71 -1.89 -24.31 -55.69
C LEU A 71 -1.40 -24.40 -54.24
N LEU A 72 -2.04 -25.21 -53.39
CA LEU A 72 -1.64 -25.37 -51.99
C LEU A 72 -0.29 -26.06 -51.86
N SER A 73 -0.02 -27.08 -52.68
CA SER A 73 1.26 -27.78 -52.65
C SER A 73 2.41 -26.93 -53.20
N HIS A 74 2.18 -26.18 -54.28
CA HIS A 74 3.19 -25.32 -54.88
C HIS A 74 3.56 -24.13 -53.99
N ASN A 75 2.58 -23.60 -53.23
CA ASN A 75 2.79 -22.45 -52.36
C ASN A 75 3.14 -22.81 -50.91
N TYR A 76 3.27 -24.10 -50.58
CA TYR A 76 3.77 -24.54 -49.28
C TYR A 76 5.28 -24.35 -49.19
N LYS A 77 5.71 -23.42 -48.34
CA LYS A 77 7.11 -23.05 -48.05
C LYS A 77 7.59 -23.57 -46.70
N ALA A 78 6.69 -24.12 -45.87
CA ALA A 78 6.98 -24.71 -44.58
C ALA A 78 7.66 -23.75 -43.58
N VAL A 79 7.26 -22.47 -43.58
CA VAL A 79 7.90 -21.43 -42.75
C VAL A 79 7.81 -21.77 -41.26
N ALA A 80 6.69 -22.34 -40.80
CA ALA A 80 6.52 -22.78 -39.42
C ALA A 80 7.52 -23.90 -39.04
N GLN A 81 7.72 -24.88 -39.92
CA GLN A 81 8.65 -25.98 -39.71
C GLN A 81 10.11 -25.49 -39.74
N MET A 82 10.44 -24.54 -40.62
CA MET A 82 11.75 -23.89 -40.62
C MET A 82 12.02 -23.13 -39.32
N ALA A 83 11.02 -22.45 -38.76
CA ALA A 83 11.14 -21.78 -37.46
C ALA A 83 11.41 -22.79 -36.32
N ASN A 84 10.71 -23.93 -36.30
CA ASN A 84 10.98 -25.00 -35.34
C ASN A 84 12.39 -25.58 -35.48
N LEU A 85 12.87 -25.78 -36.70
CA LEU A 85 14.22 -26.27 -36.96
C LEU A 85 15.29 -25.29 -36.46
N VAL A 86 15.09 -23.99 -36.67
CA VAL A 86 15.97 -22.94 -36.13
C VAL A 86 15.95 -22.94 -34.60
N ALA A 87 14.77 -23.13 -33.97
CA ALA A 87 14.65 -23.25 -32.52
C ALA A 87 15.44 -24.45 -31.99
N GLU A 88 15.35 -25.61 -32.65
CA GLU A 88 16.14 -26.81 -32.30
C GLU A 88 17.64 -26.59 -32.47
N TRP A 89 18.06 -25.92 -33.55
CA TRP A 89 19.47 -25.60 -33.77
C TRP A 89 20.03 -24.66 -32.70
N LEU A 90 19.25 -23.70 -32.23
CA LEU A 90 19.63 -22.83 -31.12
C LEU A 90 19.83 -23.64 -29.82
N ILE A 91 18.96 -24.63 -29.57
CA ILE A 91 19.10 -25.53 -28.41
C ILE A 91 20.37 -26.38 -28.53
N LEU A 92 20.61 -26.98 -29.70
CA LEU A 92 21.83 -27.75 -29.98
C LEU A 92 23.10 -26.88 -29.89
N GLY A 93 23.00 -25.60 -30.25
CA GLY A 93 24.07 -24.60 -30.14
C GLY A 93 24.40 -24.17 -28.71
N GLY A 94 23.73 -24.73 -27.70
CA GLY A 94 24.00 -24.48 -26.28
C GLY A 94 23.10 -23.42 -25.64
N VAL A 95 22.10 -22.90 -26.35
CA VAL A 95 21.09 -22.01 -25.77
C VAL A 95 20.12 -22.84 -24.93
N LYS A 96 19.81 -22.39 -23.72
CA LYS A 96 18.85 -23.09 -22.85
C LYS A 96 17.48 -23.10 -23.51
N VAL A 97 16.79 -24.23 -23.43
CA VAL A 97 15.41 -24.42 -23.97
C VAL A 97 14.46 -23.33 -23.48
N GLN A 98 14.54 -22.96 -22.20
CA GLN A 98 13.74 -21.89 -21.58
C GLN A 98 13.93 -20.54 -22.28
N THR A 99 15.14 -20.23 -22.75
CA THR A 99 15.44 -18.97 -23.43
C THR A 99 14.88 -18.96 -24.86
N VAL A 100 14.94 -20.10 -25.56
CA VAL A 100 14.35 -20.24 -26.90
C VAL A 100 12.83 -20.15 -26.84
N GLN A 101 12.22 -20.84 -25.88
CA GLN A 101 10.78 -20.74 -25.63
C GLN A 101 10.36 -19.30 -25.30
N ALA A 102 11.08 -18.61 -24.41
CA ALA A 102 10.82 -17.21 -24.09
C ALA A 102 10.95 -16.28 -25.32
N MET A 103 11.88 -16.54 -26.25
CA MET A 103 11.98 -15.75 -27.48
C MET A 103 10.72 -15.88 -28.36
N VAL A 104 10.19 -17.10 -28.50
CA VAL A 104 8.96 -17.36 -29.27
C VAL A 104 7.75 -16.74 -28.56
N GLU A 105 7.61 -16.96 -27.25
CA GLU A 105 6.52 -16.40 -26.43
C GLU A 105 6.51 -14.86 -26.48
N ASN A 106 7.68 -14.23 -26.37
CA ASN A 106 7.78 -12.76 -26.44
C ASN A 106 7.42 -12.23 -27.84
N HIS A 107 7.83 -12.92 -28.91
CA HIS A 107 7.46 -12.52 -30.26
C HIS A 107 5.94 -12.64 -30.51
N LEU A 108 5.34 -13.74 -30.06
CA LEU A 108 3.88 -13.92 -30.11
C LEU A 108 3.16 -12.84 -29.29
N LYS A 109 3.67 -12.52 -28.10
CA LYS A 109 3.14 -11.45 -27.26
C LYS A 109 3.11 -10.10 -27.99
N GLU A 110 4.22 -9.73 -28.65
CA GLU A 110 4.28 -8.49 -29.44
C GLU A 110 3.35 -8.51 -30.65
N MET A 111 3.21 -9.67 -31.30
CA MET A 111 2.31 -9.82 -32.43
C MET A 111 0.86 -9.62 -31.99
N ILE A 112 0.44 -10.29 -30.91
CA ILE A 112 -0.92 -10.17 -30.35
C ILE A 112 -1.20 -8.71 -29.99
N LEU A 113 -0.28 -8.02 -29.29
CA LEU A 113 -0.47 -6.61 -28.94
C LEU A 113 -0.67 -5.71 -30.18
N LYS A 114 -0.04 -6.02 -31.32
CA LYS A 114 -0.18 -5.23 -32.55
C LYS A 114 -1.44 -5.54 -33.35
N THR A 115 -1.94 -6.77 -33.29
CA THR A 115 -3.03 -7.25 -34.16
C THR A 115 -4.34 -7.50 -33.42
N PHE A 116 -4.38 -7.32 -32.10
CA PHE A 116 -5.57 -7.56 -31.29
C PHE A 116 -6.73 -6.63 -31.71
N ASP A 117 -7.89 -7.25 -31.95
CA ASP A 117 -9.14 -6.55 -32.27
C ASP A 117 -10.18 -6.91 -31.21
N PRO A 118 -10.59 -5.95 -30.34
CA PRO A 118 -11.51 -6.22 -29.24
C PRO A 118 -12.88 -6.69 -29.72
N LYS A 119 -13.34 -6.23 -30.90
CA LYS A 119 -14.67 -6.61 -31.41
C LYS A 119 -14.71 -8.08 -31.80
N LYS A 120 -13.65 -8.56 -32.46
CA LYS A 120 -13.51 -9.97 -32.85
C LYS A 120 -13.37 -10.87 -31.63
N ALA A 121 -12.61 -10.43 -30.62
CA ALA A 121 -12.47 -11.16 -29.37
C ALA A 121 -13.82 -11.32 -28.64
N ASP A 122 -14.64 -10.27 -28.62
CA ASP A 122 -15.98 -10.33 -28.03
C ASP A 122 -16.95 -11.20 -28.83
N THR A 123 -16.73 -11.37 -30.14
CA THR A 123 -17.56 -12.24 -30.99
C THR A 123 -17.46 -13.70 -30.55
N ILE A 124 -16.25 -14.16 -30.20
CA ILE A 124 -15.98 -15.51 -29.69
C ILE A 124 -16.85 -15.82 -28.46
N PHE A 125 -17.02 -14.85 -27.58
CA PHE A 125 -17.81 -15.01 -26.35
C PHE A 125 -19.32 -14.86 -26.55
N THR A 126 -19.74 -14.12 -27.58
CA THR A 126 -21.16 -13.84 -27.84
C THR A 126 -21.81 -14.87 -28.74
N GLU A 127 -21.07 -15.50 -29.65
CA GLU A 127 -21.56 -16.53 -30.57
C GLU A 127 -21.48 -17.94 -29.98
N GLU A 128 -20.39 -18.30 -29.28
CA GLU A 128 -20.20 -19.67 -28.78
C GLU A 128 -20.88 -19.91 -27.41
N GLY A 129 -21.25 -18.86 -26.68
CA GLY A 129 -22.03 -18.92 -25.43
C GLY A 129 -21.34 -19.58 -24.22
N GLU A 130 -20.26 -20.34 -24.44
CA GLU A 130 -19.45 -21.01 -23.43
C GLU A 130 -18.03 -20.42 -23.33
N THR A 131 -17.39 -20.61 -22.19
CA THR A 131 -16.00 -20.17 -21.97
C THR A 131 -15.03 -21.07 -22.73
N PRO A 132 -14.19 -20.55 -23.62
CA PRO A 132 -13.30 -21.41 -24.40
C PRO A 132 -12.29 -22.14 -23.52
N ALA A 133 -12.12 -23.46 -23.71
CA ALA A 133 -11.23 -24.29 -22.90
C ALA A 133 -9.75 -23.83 -22.95
N TRP A 134 -9.31 -23.32 -24.11
CA TRP A 134 -7.96 -22.78 -24.31
C TRP A 134 -7.67 -21.59 -23.38
N LEU A 135 -8.70 -20.85 -22.97
CA LEU A 135 -8.52 -19.70 -22.09
C LEU A 135 -8.09 -20.13 -20.69
N THR A 136 -8.63 -21.24 -20.18
CA THR A 136 -8.23 -21.80 -18.89
C THR A 136 -6.76 -22.25 -18.93
N GLU A 137 -6.34 -22.90 -20.01
CA GLU A 137 -4.93 -23.29 -20.20
C GLU A 137 -4.00 -22.08 -20.31
N MET A 138 -4.42 -21.01 -20.99
CA MET A 138 -3.65 -19.76 -21.04
C MET A 138 -3.49 -19.11 -19.66
N ILE A 139 -4.52 -19.18 -18.80
CA ILE A 139 -4.49 -18.58 -17.46
C ILE A 139 -3.45 -19.26 -16.56
N ASP A 140 -3.14 -20.55 -16.75
CA ASP A 140 -2.14 -21.25 -15.91
C ASP A 140 -0.72 -20.68 -16.07
N HIS A 141 -0.43 -20.05 -17.20
CA HIS A 141 0.90 -19.50 -17.49
C HIS A 141 1.03 -17.99 -17.18
N PRO A 142 2.03 -17.58 -16.38
CA PRO A 142 2.20 -16.17 -15.98
C PRO A 142 2.48 -15.21 -17.14
N THR A 143 3.15 -15.67 -18.20
CA THR A 143 3.46 -14.86 -19.40
C THR A 143 2.18 -14.34 -20.07
N TRP A 144 1.17 -15.21 -20.18
CA TRP A 144 -0.11 -14.90 -20.82
C TRP A 144 -1.02 -14.08 -19.91
N ARG A 145 -1.04 -14.35 -18.60
CA ARG A 145 -1.70 -13.46 -17.62
C ARG A 145 -1.19 -12.02 -17.74
N SER A 146 0.13 -11.83 -17.85
CA SER A 146 0.74 -10.51 -18.08
C SER A 146 0.30 -9.85 -19.39
N LEU A 147 0.12 -10.63 -20.47
CA LEU A 147 -0.39 -10.11 -21.74
C LEU A 147 -1.84 -9.63 -21.61
N ILE A 148 -2.69 -10.43 -20.97
CA ILE A 148 -4.11 -10.11 -20.74
C ILE A 148 -4.25 -8.81 -19.94
N TYR A 149 -3.44 -8.61 -18.89
CA TYR A 149 -3.45 -7.36 -18.14
C TYR A 149 -3.13 -6.13 -19.00
N ARG A 150 -2.12 -6.23 -19.88
CA ARG A 150 -1.77 -5.13 -20.80
C ARG A 150 -2.86 -4.85 -21.81
N LEU A 151 -3.44 -5.89 -22.40
CA LEU A 151 -4.54 -5.75 -23.35
C LEU A 151 -5.76 -5.11 -22.69
N ALA A 152 -6.06 -5.46 -21.44
CA ALA A 152 -7.18 -4.88 -20.72
C ALA A 152 -6.96 -3.42 -20.30
N GLU A 153 -5.70 -3.00 -20.13
CA GLU A 153 -5.36 -1.58 -19.96
C GLU A 153 -5.61 -0.78 -21.25
N GLU A 154 -5.27 -1.35 -22.40
CA GLU A 154 -5.44 -0.70 -23.71
C GLU A 154 -6.90 -0.72 -24.20
N TYR A 155 -7.64 -1.80 -23.90
CA TYR A 155 -9.01 -2.04 -24.36
C TYR A 155 -9.98 -2.34 -23.19
N PRO A 156 -10.32 -1.35 -22.35
CA PRO A 156 -11.11 -1.55 -21.14
C PRO A 156 -12.55 -1.99 -21.40
N ASP A 157 -13.11 -1.65 -22.56
CA ASP A 157 -14.51 -1.95 -22.92
C ASP A 157 -14.70 -3.38 -23.47
N CYS A 158 -13.62 -4.16 -23.65
CA CYS A 158 -13.70 -5.51 -24.21
C CYS A 158 -14.28 -6.50 -23.20
N LEU A 159 -15.37 -7.17 -23.54
CA LEU A 159 -16.06 -8.13 -22.69
C LEU A 159 -15.20 -9.37 -22.41
N MET A 160 -14.51 -9.88 -23.43
CA MET A 160 -13.65 -11.06 -23.32
C MET A 160 -12.52 -10.83 -22.31
N LEU A 161 -11.82 -9.70 -22.40
CA LEU A 161 -10.74 -9.35 -21.47
C LEU A 161 -11.27 -9.18 -20.05
N ASN A 162 -12.40 -8.50 -19.91
CA ASN A 162 -13.06 -8.30 -18.64
C ASN A 162 -13.44 -9.63 -17.97
N PHE A 163 -14.01 -10.56 -18.73
CA PHE A 163 -14.36 -11.89 -18.25
C PHE A 163 -13.11 -12.71 -17.90
N THR A 164 -12.06 -12.61 -18.71
CA THR A 164 -10.78 -13.31 -18.47
C THR A 164 -10.12 -12.85 -17.18
N ILE A 165 -10.14 -11.56 -16.87
CA ILE A 165 -9.61 -11.04 -15.59
C ILE A 165 -10.38 -11.62 -14.39
N LYS A 166 -11.70 -11.76 -14.52
CA LYS A 166 -12.52 -12.42 -13.51
C LYS A 166 -12.11 -13.88 -13.32
N LEU A 167 -11.90 -14.63 -14.40
CA LEU A 167 -11.39 -16.01 -14.33
C LEU A 167 -10.00 -16.10 -13.69
N ILE A 168 -9.08 -15.20 -14.03
CA ILE A 168 -7.75 -15.13 -13.39
C ILE A 168 -7.88 -14.89 -11.89
N SER A 169 -8.83 -14.04 -11.48
CA SER A 169 -9.14 -13.81 -10.07
C SER A 169 -9.75 -15.05 -9.40
N ASP A 170 -10.67 -15.76 -10.07
CA ASP A 170 -11.28 -17.02 -9.57
C ASP A 170 -10.23 -18.13 -9.39
N ALA A 171 -9.23 -18.18 -10.28
CA ALA A 171 -8.10 -19.11 -10.19
C ALA A 171 -7.10 -18.78 -9.05
N GLY A 172 -7.27 -17.64 -8.37
CA GLY A 172 -6.46 -17.27 -7.20
C GLY A 172 -5.25 -16.37 -7.50
N PHE A 173 -5.03 -15.97 -8.75
CA PHE A 173 -3.89 -15.12 -9.16
C PHE A 173 -4.14 -13.61 -8.98
N GLN A 174 -5.08 -13.23 -8.12
CA GLN A 174 -5.47 -11.84 -7.84
C GLN A 174 -4.34 -10.94 -7.33
N GLY A 175 -3.29 -11.51 -6.73
CA GLY A 175 -2.10 -10.76 -6.28
C GLY A 175 -1.18 -10.32 -7.44
N GLU A 176 -1.33 -10.92 -8.63
CA GLU A 176 -0.55 -10.58 -9.82
C GLU A 176 -1.17 -9.43 -10.63
N ILE A 177 -2.41 -9.03 -10.30
CA ILE A 177 -3.09 -7.90 -10.95
C ILE A 177 -2.46 -6.60 -10.44
N THR A 178 -1.31 -6.24 -11.01
CA THR A 178 -0.60 -5.01 -10.66
C THR A 178 -1.23 -3.77 -11.28
N SER A 179 -2.10 -3.95 -12.28
CA SER A 179 -2.81 -2.84 -12.92
C SER A 179 -4.01 -2.39 -12.10
N ILE A 180 -3.81 -1.28 -11.38
CA ILE A 180 -4.84 -0.65 -10.57
C ILE A 180 -6.03 -0.19 -11.44
N SER A 181 -5.75 0.29 -12.66
CA SER A 181 -6.78 0.78 -13.59
C SER A 181 -7.73 -0.32 -14.03
N THR A 182 -7.19 -1.49 -14.37
CA THR A 182 -7.96 -2.63 -14.84
C THR A 182 -8.79 -3.25 -13.71
N ALA A 183 -8.22 -3.35 -12.50
CA ALA A 183 -8.94 -3.86 -11.34
C ALA A 183 -10.08 -2.93 -10.89
N ALA A 184 -9.90 -1.61 -10.99
CA ALA A 184 -10.87 -0.61 -10.53
C ALA A 184 -12.20 -0.61 -11.31
N GLN A 185 -12.19 -1.09 -12.57
CA GLN A 185 -13.37 -1.09 -13.43
C GLN A 185 -14.39 -2.17 -13.05
N GLN A 186 -13.94 -3.26 -12.41
CA GLN A 186 -14.80 -4.36 -12.00
C GLN A 186 -14.86 -4.51 -10.49
N ILE A 187 -16.07 -4.35 -9.95
CA ILE A 187 -16.27 -4.37 -8.49
C ILE A 187 -15.85 -5.70 -7.85
N GLU A 188 -16.09 -6.84 -8.50
CA GLU A 188 -15.73 -8.16 -7.97
C GLU A 188 -14.22 -8.36 -7.88
N VAL A 189 -13.49 -7.99 -8.94
CA VAL A 189 -12.03 -8.04 -9.00
C VAL A 189 -11.45 -7.06 -7.97
N PHE A 190 -11.90 -5.80 -7.99
CA PHE A 190 -11.48 -4.79 -7.02
C PHE A 190 -11.68 -5.24 -5.58
N SER A 191 -12.83 -5.85 -5.24
CA SER A 191 -13.14 -6.33 -3.90
C SER A 191 -12.17 -7.41 -3.43
N ARG A 192 -11.75 -8.30 -4.32
CA ARG A 192 -10.80 -9.38 -4.00
C ARG A 192 -9.37 -8.88 -3.88
N VAL A 193 -8.96 -7.96 -4.74
CA VAL A 193 -7.64 -7.29 -4.62
C VAL A 193 -7.59 -6.49 -3.32
N LEU A 194 -8.65 -5.72 -3.00
CA LEU A 194 -8.76 -4.98 -1.74
C LEU A 194 -8.72 -5.91 -0.52
N LYS A 195 -9.45 -7.03 -0.55
CA LYS A 195 -9.40 -8.05 0.52
C LYS A 195 -7.97 -8.58 0.71
N THR A 196 -7.26 -8.85 -0.38
CA THR A 196 -5.89 -9.37 -0.36
C THR A 196 -4.93 -8.33 0.21
N ALA A 197 -5.06 -7.07 -0.19
CA ALA A 197 -4.29 -5.95 0.35
C ALA A 197 -4.54 -5.74 1.87
N ILE A 198 -5.81 -5.78 2.31
CA ILE A 198 -6.16 -5.68 3.73
C ILE A 198 -5.62 -6.88 4.52
N SER A 199 -5.70 -8.09 3.96
CA SER A 199 -5.16 -9.30 4.60
C SER A 199 -3.63 -9.23 4.71
N GLY A 200 -2.95 -8.73 3.68
CA GLY A 200 -1.52 -8.42 3.71
C GLY A 200 -1.18 -7.43 4.82
N PHE A 201 -1.90 -6.31 4.89
CA PHE A 201 -1.73 -5.33 5.97
C PHE A 201 -1.94 -5.92 7.38
N LEU A 202 -2.89 -6.83 7.56
CA LEU A 202 -3.15 -7.47 8.85
C LEU A 202 -2.07 -8.50 9.25
N ASN A 203 -1.44 -9.15 8.27
CA ASN A 203 -0.45 -10.19 8.50
C ASN A 203 0.99 -9.63 8.53
N THR A 204 1.25 -8.50 7.88
CA THR A 204 2.57 -7.87 7.79
C THR A 204 2.76 -6.85 8.92
N SER A 205 3.45 -7.25 9.99
CA SER A 205 3.80 -6.37 11.12
C SER A 205 4.85 -5.30 10.75
N ASP A 206 5.81 -5.64 9.89
CA ASP A 206 7.07 -4.89 9.82
C ASP A 206 7.15 -3.83 8.71
N ASP A 207 6.31 -3.92 7.67
CA ASP A 207 6.29 -3.01 6.51
C ASP A 207 4.89 -2.41 6.29
N TRP A 208 4.13 -2.24 7.37
CA TRP A 208 2.77 -1.71 7.34
C TRP A 208 2.65 -0.37 6.58
N GLN A 209 3.67 0.50 6.65
CA GLN A 209 3.69 1.77 5.91
C GLN A 209 3.68 1.56 4.39
N LYS A 210 4.53 0.67 3.87
CA LYS A 210 4.56 0.35 2.44
C LYS A 210 3.27 -0.31 1.98
N SER A 211 2.77 -1.27 2.77
CA SER A 211 1.49 -1.94 2.48
C SER A 211 0.31 -0.97 2.48
N ILE A 212 0.32 0.02 3.39
CA ILE A 212 -0.67 1.11 3.39
C ILE A 212 -0.52 2.00 2.15
N GLU A 213 0.70 2.39 1.78
CA GLU A 213 0.91 3.24 0.60
C GLU A 213 0.44 2.55 -0.69
N GLU A 214 0.72 1.26 -0.85
CA GLU A 214 0.23 0.45 -1.99
C GLU A 214 -1.30 0.34 -1.98
N CYS A 215 -1.88 0.03 -0.82
CA CYS A 215 -3.33 -0.03 -0.65
C CYS A 215 -3.98 1.33 -0.94
N ALA A 216 -3.41 2.42 -0.42
CA ALA A 216 -3.92 3.78 -0.61
C ALA A 216 -3.83 4.21 -2.09
N LYS A 217 -2.73 3.90 -2.79
CA LYS A 217 -2.62 4.16 -4.25
C LYS A 217 -3.74 3.47 -5.03
N MET A 218 -4.03 2.21 -4.69
CA MET A 218 -5.11 1.45 -5.31
C MET A 218 -6.50 2.02 -4.99
N VAL A 219 -6.78 2.29 -3.71
CA VAL A 219 -8.08 2.82 -3.27
C VAL A 219 -8.34 4.22 -3.83
N CYS A 220 -7.31 5.07 -3.89
CA CYS A 220 -7.40 6.45 -4.35
C CYS A 220 -7.36 6.62 -5.88
N HIS A 221 -7.30 5.53 -6.66
CA HIS A 221 -7.28 5.60 -8.12
C HIS A 221 -8.53 6.27 -8.71
N GLY A 222 -9.70 6.00 -8.12
CA GLY A 222 -10.98 6.56 -8.55
C GLY A 222 -11.81 7.05 -7.35
N GLN A 223 -12.67 8.03 -7.58
CA GLN A 223 -13.58 8.51 -6.52
C GLN A 223 -14.54 7.41 -6.06
N HIS A 224 -15.04 6.60 -6.99
CA HIS A 224 -15.97 5.50 -6.69
C HIS A 224 -15.28 4.35 -5.94
N THR A 225 -14.03 4.00 -6.28
CA THR A 225 -13.25 2.99 -5.55
C THR A 225 -12.91 3.46 -4.14
N TYR A 226 -12.61 4.75 -3.96
CA TYR A 226 -12.39 5.35 -2.64
C TYR A 226 -13.66 5.29 -1.78
N VAL A 227 -14.82 5.74 -2.31
CA VAL A 227 -16.11 5.67 -1.60
C VAL A 227 -16.43 4.24 -1.20
N TYR A 228 -16.35 3.29 -2.14
CA TYR A 228 -16.62 1.88 -1.88
C TYR A 228 -15.74 1.32 -0.75
N SER A 229 -14.42 1.57 -0.83
CA SER A 229 -13.46 1.09 0.15
C SER A 229 -13.68 1.72 1.54
N GLN A 230 -13.95 3.02 1.61
CA GLN A 230 -14.19 3.72 2.87
C GLN A 230 -15.49 3.28 3.53
N VAL A 231 -16.56 3.02 2.77
CA VAL A 231 -17.80 2.45 3.29
C VAL A 231 -17.54 1.04 3.86
N LEU A 232 -16.81 0.20 3.13
CA LEU A 232 -16.46 -1.15 3.58
C LEU A 232 -15.65 -1.11 4.89
N LEU A 233 -14.58 -0.30 4.93
CA LEU A 233 -13.75 -0.12 6.12
C LEU A 233 -14.55 0.47 7.30
N HIS A 234 -15.48 1.38 7.03
CA HIS A 234 -16.35 1.92 8.07
C HIS A 234 -17.27 0.86 8.67
N VAL A 235 -17.85 -0.04 7.85
CA VAL A 235 -18.64 -1.17 8.35
C VAL A 235 -17.77 -2.09 9.19
N LEU A 236 -16.58 -2.47 8.69
CA LEU A 236 -15.65 -3.33 9.43
C LEU A 236 -15.14 -2.67 10.72
N SER A 237 -15.08 -1.34 10.78
CA SER A 237 -14.65 -0.61 11.98
C SER A 237 -15.61 -0.72 13.16
N LYS A 238 -16.87 -1.12 12.92
CA LYS A 238 -17.89 -1.31 13.96
C LYS A 238 -17.76 -2.65 14.68
N GLU A 239 -16.95 -3.57 14.15
CA GLU A 239 -16.71 -4.87 14.77
C GLU A 239 -15.92 -4.74 16.08
N SER A 240 -16.36 -5.46 17.12
CA SER A 240 -15.72 -5.39 18.44
C SER A 240 -14.30 -5.95 18.46
N LYS A 241 -13.99 -6.87 17.53
CA LYS A 241 -12.68 -7.53 17.40
C LYS A 241 -11.99 -6.99 16.16
N GLY A 242 -10.93 -6.22 16.32
CA GLY A 242 -10.12 -5.70 15.21
C GLY A 242 -10.71 -4.48 14.48
N GLY A 243 -11.89 -3.99 14.85
CA GLY A 243 -12.48 -2.80 14.21
C GLY A 243 -11.64 -1.53 14.37
N SER A 244 -10.88 -1.39 15.47
CA SER A 244 -9.93 -0.28 15.67
C SER A 244 -8.80 -0.26 14.64
N ILE A 245 -8.32 -1.43 14.22
CA ILE A 245 -7.27 -1.58 13.21
C ILE A 245 -7.81 -1.14 11.85
N MET A 246 -9.04 -1.55 11.51
CA MET A 246 -9.71 -1.11 10.28
C MET A 246 -9.98 0.40 10.28
N LYS A 247 -10.38 0.97 11.43
CA LYS A 247 -10.52 2.43 11.59
C LYS A 247 -9.19 3.15 11.35
N ARG A 248 -8.08 2.60 11.86
CA ARG A 248 -6.75 3.16 11.62
C ARG A 248 -6.36 3.09 10.15
N LEU A 249 -6.58 1.95 9.49
CA LEU A 249 -6.32 1.80 8.06
C LEU A 249 -7.12 2.82 7.23
N ALA A 250 -8.40 3.00 7.54
CA ALA A 250 -9.25 4.01 6.87
C ALA A 250 -8.71 5.44 7.04
N GLN A 251 -8.22 5.78 8.24
CA GLN A 251 -7.61 7.09 8.53
C GLN A 251 -6.32 7.32 7.76
N GLU A 252 -5.43 6.32 7.68
CA GLU A 252 -4.19 6.43 6.90
C GLU A 252 -4.46 6.55 5.39
N ILE A 253 -5.40 5.76 4.85
CA ILE A 253 -5.83 5.92 3.44
C ILE A 253 -6.39 7.32 3.19
N THR A 254 -7.19 7.84 4.12
CA THR A 254 -7.74 9.21 4.03
C THR A 254 -6.63 10.26 4.06
N LYS A 255 -5.61 10.09 4.92
CA LYS A 255 -4.43 10.97 4.98
C LYS A 255 -3.66 10.98 3.66
N CYS A 256 -3.45 9.81 3.04
CA CYS A 256 -2.83 9.72 1.71
C CYS A 256 -3.69 10.42 0.65
N ALA A 257 -5.00 10.14 0.62
CA ALA A 257 -5.93 10.71 -0.35
C ALA A 257 -6.01 12.24 -0.25
N GLN A 258 -5.95 12.78 0.95
CA GLN A 258 -6.05 14.21 1.23
C GLN A 258 -4.90 15.04 0.64
N SER A 259 -3.74 14.42 0.40
CA SER A 259 -2.63 15.08 -0.30
C SER A 259 -2.94 15.40 -1.77
N GLN A 260 -3.92 14.71 -2.37
CA GLN A 260 -4.25 14.79 -3.80
C GLN A 260 -5.68 15.27 -4.07
N HIS A 261 -6.63 15.00 -3.17
CA HIS A 261 -8.07 15.21 -3.38
C HIS A 261 -8.79 15.70 -2.11
N ASP A 262 -9.92 16.41 -2.28
CA ASP A 262 -10.80 16.75 -1.15
C ASP A 262 -11.71 15.57 -0.78
N VAL A 263 -11.33 14.84 0.25
CA VAL A 263 -12.05 13.67 0.80
C VAL A 263 -13.03 14.03 1.93
N THR A 264 -13.15 15.31 2.25
CA THR A 264 -13.95 15.80 3.36
C THR A 264 -15.43 15.40 3.27
N PRO A 265 -16.12 15.53 2.11
CA PRO A 265 -17.55 15.21 2.03
C PRO A 265 -17.85 13.75 2.41
N ILE A 266 -17.00 12.82 1.96
CA ILE A 266 -17.15 11.38 2.19
C ILE A 266 -16.91 11.06 3.66
N THR A 267 -15.82 11.59 4.22
CA THR A 267 -15.49 11.42 5.65
C THR A 267 -16.61 11.93 6.54
N MET A 268 -17.18 13.09 6.20
CA MET A 268 -18.26 13.70 6.97
C MET A 268 -19.59 12.94 6.84
N ALA A 269 -19.88 12.38 5.66
CA ALA A 269 -21.06 11.53 5.47
C ALA A 269 -21.01 10.25 6.31
N LEU A 270 -19.83 9.61 6.41
CA LEU A 270 -19.64 8.36 7.15
C LEU A 270 -19.71 8.52 8.68
N ASN A 271 -19.42 9.71 9.21
CA ASN A 271 -19.40 9.96 10.67
C ASN A 271 -20.79 10.21 11.29
N ASN A 272 -21.89 9.83 10.61
CA ASN A 272 -23.27 10.08 11.05
C ASN A 272 -23.56 11.57 11.39
N SER A 273 -22.91 12.47 10.66
CA SER A 273 -22.92 13.92 10.93
C SER A 273 -24.26 14.60 10.66
N ALA A 274 -25.23 13.89 10.08
CA ALA A 274 -26.56 14.41 9.72
C ALA A 274 -27.38 14.89 10.93
N GLY A 275 -27.13 14.35 12.13
CA GLY A 275 -27.85 14.74 13.35
C GLY A 275 -27.49 16.13 13.89
N PHE A 276 -26.34 16.70 13.50
CA PHE A 276 -25.83 17.97 14.02
C PHE A 276 -25.29 18.87 12.89
N PRO A 277 -26.17 19.48 12.07
CA PRO A 277 -25.78 20.14 10.81
C PRO A 277 -24.82 21.31 11.01
N GLN A 278 -24.99 22.12 12.07
CA GLN A 278 -24.10 23.26 12.33
C GLN A 278 -22.66 22.82 12.65
N SER A 279 -22.49 21.79 13.47
CA SER A 279 -21.16 21.26 13.80
C SER A 279 -20.53 20.56 12.59
N CYS A 280 -21.33 19.83 11.81
CA CYS A 280 -20.87 19.22 10.56
C CYS A 280 -20.37 20.28 9.58
N GLN A 281 -21.15 21.34 9.33
CA GLN A 281 -20.79 22.40 8.39
C GLN A 281 -19.51 23.12 8.79
N ALA A 282 -19.37 23.44 10.08
CA ALA A 282 -18.16 24.07 10.63
C ALA A 282 -16.92 23.17 10.43
N LEU A 283 -17.02 21.86 10.70
CA LEU A 283 -15.93 20.92 10.45
C LEU A 283 -15.64 20.75 8.96
N SER A 284 -16.67 20.56 8.12
CA SER A 284 -16.50 20.44 6.66
C SER A 284 -15.78 21.63 6.05
N SER A 285 -16.08 22.85 6.50
CA SER A 285 -15.41 24.08 6.04
C SER A 285 -13.93 24.11 6.44
N MET A 286 -13.61 23.74 7.69
CA MET A 286 -12.22 23.74 8.16
C MET A 286 -11.38 22.61 7.55
N LEU A 287 -11.95 21.42 7.39
CA LEU A 287 -11.25 20.24 6.86
C LEU A 287 -10.98 20.36 5.35
N SER A 288 -11.95 20.84 4.56
CA SER A 288 -11.78 21.06 3.11
C SER A 288 -10.73 22.13 2.80
N ARG A 289 -10.62 23.17 3.65
CA ARG A 289 -9.59 24.21 3.55
C ARG A 289 -8.26 23.82 4.20
N ASN A 290 -8.23 22.70 4.92
CA ASN A 290 -7.13 22.30 5.78
C ASN A 290 -6.62 23.43 6.70
N ALA A 291 -7.53 24.23 7.25
CA ALA A 291 -7.21 25.40 8.05
C ALA A 291 -8.31 25.72 9.07
N LEU A 292 -7.91 26.05 10.29
CA LEU A 292 -8.84 26.47 11.34
C LEU A 292 -9.23 27.93 11.16
N ASN A 293 -10.50 28.26 11.41
CA ASN A 293 -10.96 29.63 11.47
C ASN A 293 -11.69 29.93 12.79
N PRO A 294 -11.54 31.14 13.37
CA PRO A 294 -12.10 31.45 14.68
C PRO A 294 -13.64 31.40 14.76
N ALA A 295 -14.33 31.62 13.64
CA ALA A 295 -15.79 31.61 13.57
C ALA A 295 -16.32 30.19 13.75
N ASP A 296 -15.85 29.23 12.95
CA ASP A 296 -16.24 27.83 13.02
C ASP A 296 -15.81 27.19 14.35
N ILE A 297 -14.63 27.55 14.89
CA ILE A 297 -14.21 27.14 16.23
C ILE A 297 -15.17 27.67 17.31
N THR A 298 -15.67 28.89 17.18
CA THR A 298 -16.64 29.44 18.13
C THR A 298 -17.98 28.71 18.03
N VAL A 299 -18.42 28.32 16.83
CA VAL A 299 -19.62 27.49 16.62
C VAL A 299 -19.46 26.13 17.30
N LEU A 300 -18.35 25.43 17.05
CA LEU A 300 -18.06 24.13 17.68
C LEU A 300 -17.99 24.26 19.20
N HIS A 301 -17.25 25.23 19.72
CA HIS A 301 -17.14 25.47 21.15
C HIS A 301 -18.51 25.67 21.81
N ARG A 302 -19.39 26.49 21.19
CA ARG A 302 -20.75 26.71 21.68
C ARG A 302 -21.55 25.40 21.72
N ASN A 303 -21.46 24.59 20.66
CA ASN A 303 -22.23 23.35 20.55
C ASN A 303 -21.75 22.29 21.57
N TYR A 304 -20.43 22.15 21.77
CA TYR A 304 -19.86 21.20 22.74
C TYR A 304 -19.93 21.67 24.20
N SER A 305 -20.04 22.98 24.43
CA SER A 305 -20.31 23.56 25.76
C SER A 305 -21.79 23.51 26.15
N GLY A 306 -22.67 23.23 25.20
CA GLY A 306 -24.12 23.18 25.41
C GLY A 306 -24.60 22.00 26.26
N SER A 307 -25.90 21.98 26.52
CA SER A 307 -26.57 20.92 27.29
C SER A 307 -26.67 19.58 26.56
N ASP A 308 -26.69 19.61 25.22
CA ASP A 308 -26.71 18.42 24.35
C ASP A 308 -25.58 18.52 23.32
N PRO A 309 -24.35 18.10 23.68
CA PRO A 309 -23.21 18.20 22.78
C PRO A 309 -23.29 17.15 21.65
N PRO A 310 -22.75 17.43 20.45
CA PRO A 310 -22.64 16.44 19.39
C PRO A 310 -21.78 15.22 19.82
N PRO A 311 -21.83 14.09 19.10
CA PRO A 311 -20.98 12.93 19.38
C PRO A 311 -19.50 13.31 19.43
N ILE A 312 -18.76 12.75 20.40
CA ILE A 312 -17.32 13.02 20.53
C ILE A 312 -16.52 12.55 19.30
N ASP A 313 -16.97 11.50 18.63
CA ASP A 313 -16.29 10.96 17.44
C ASP A 313 -16.21 11.98 16.29
N LEU A 314 -17.14 12.95 16.26
CA LEU A 314 -17.16 14.00 15.24
C LEU A 314 -15.94 14.94 15.32
N ILE A 315 -15.44 15.24 16.53
CA ILE A 315 -14.23 16.05 16.76
C ILE A 315 -12.97 15.22 16.98
N ARG A 316 -13.08 13.89 17.06
CA ARG A 316 -11.94 12.96 17.05
C ARG A 316 -11.50 12.60 15.63
N ASN A 317 -11.62 13.56 14.71
CA ASN A 317 -11.04 13.47 13.38
C ASN A 317 -9.53 13.76 13.47
N PRO A 318 -8.63 12.86 13.02
CA PRO A 318 -7.18 13.06 13.12
C PRO A 318 -6.69 14.37 12.51
N GLN A 319 -7.17 14.74 11.31
CA GLN A 319 -6.81 15.98 10.64
C GLN A 319 -7.23 17.20 11.48
N PHE A 320 -8.44 17.19 12.04
CA PHE A 320 -8.90 18.29 12.91
C PHE A 320 -8.02 18.43 14.16
N LEU A 321 -7.64 17.31 14.78
CA LEU A 321 -6.76 17.31 15.95
C LEU A 321 -5.35 17.77 15.61
N GLU A 322 -4.79 17.34 14.47
CA GLU A 322 -3.50 17.81 13.97
C GLU A 322 -3.52 19.33 13.75
N LEU A 323 -4.58 19.86 13.14
CA LEU A 323 -4.75 21.31 12.96
C LEU A 323 -4.85 22.08 14.29
N LEU A 324 -5.54 21.53 15.30
CA LEU A 324 -5.62 22.12 16.64
C LEU A 324 -4.26 22.13 17.32
N VAL A 325 -3.54 21.00 17.29
CA VAL A 325 -2.19 20.87 17.83
C VAL A 325 -1.25 21.84 17.14
N ASP A 326 -1.28 21.93 15.81
CA ASP A 326 -0.46 22.88 15.05
C ASP A 326 -0.77 24.33 15.43
N SER A 327 -2.05 24.69 15.60
CA SER A 327 -2.40 26.06 15.97
C SER A 327 -1.92 26.44 17.38
N LEU A 328 -1.82 25.45 18.29
CA LEU A 328 -1.47 25.66 19.69
C LEU A 328 0.03 25.49 19.97
N PHE A 329 0.72 24.56 19.32
CA PHE A 329 2.08 24.18 19.70
C PHE A 329 3.14 24.55 18.66
N ARG A 330 2.75 24.92 17.43
CA ARG A 330 3.72 25.34 16.41
C ARG A 330 4.35 26.69 16.81
N PRO A 331 5.69 26.79 16.87
CA PRO A 331 6.37 28.06 17.13
C PRO A 331 5.95 29.16 16.14
N GLY A 332 5.85 30.40 16.62
CA GLY A 332 5.57 31.57 15.79
C GLY A 332 4.09 31.81 15.43
N VAL A 333 3.18 30.86 15.69
CA VAL A 333 1.74 31.05 15.47
C VAL A 333 1.14 31.93 16.57
N LYS A 334 0.66 33.12 16.21
CA LYS A 334 -0.03 34.04 17.14
C LYS A 334 -1.54 33.82 17.07
N LEU A 335 -2.10 33.18 18.09
CA LEU A 335 -3.55 33.05 18.25
C LEU A 335 -4.15 34.31 18.86
N ASN A 336 -5.36 34.67 18.41
CA ASN A 336 -6.12 35.75 19.05
C ASN A 336 -6.47 35.32 20.51
N PRO A 337 -6.09 36.11 21.53
CA PRO A 337 -6.37 35.81 22.94
C PRO A 337 -7.85 35.51 23.23
N GLU A 338 -8.78 36.15 22.53
CA GLU A 338 -10.23 35.96 22.72
C GLU A 338 -10.73 34.56 22.32
N HIS A 339 -10.03 33.91 21.39
CA HIS A 339 -10.41 32.59 20.90
C HIS A 339 -9.53 31.48 21.47
N LYS A 340 -8.33 31.80 21.99
CA LYS A 340 -7.35 30.83 22.53
C LYS A 340 -7.98 29.77 23.44
N SER A 341 -8.78 30.21 24.42
CA SER A 341 -9.45 29.31 25.37
C SER A 341 -10.41 28.32 24.70
N LYS A 342 -11.03 28.71 23.57
CA LYS A 342 -11.95 27.86 22.80
C LYS A 342 -11.21 26.73 22.07
N TYR A 343 -10.04 27.02 21.49
CA TYR A 343 -9.19 26.01 20.84
C TYR A 343 -8.70 24.98 21.86
N MET A 344 -8.21 25.45 23.01
CA MET A 344 -7.77 24.59 24.11
C MET A 344 -8.90 23.72 24.65
N PHE A 345 -10.10 24.31 24.83
CA PHE A 345 -11.26 23.57 25.27
C PHE A 345 -11.63 22.45 24.30
N LEU A 346 -11.68 22.71 22.98
CA LEU A 346 -12.02 21.68 21.99
C LEU A 346 -11.00 20.54 21.96
N LEU A 347 -9.71 20.86 22.04
CA LEU A 347 -8.64 19.86 22.10
C LEU A 347 -8.70 19.03 23.39
N ALA A 348 -8.90 19.69 24.54
CA ALA A 348 -9.06 19.03 25.82
C ALA A 348 -10.32 18.15 25.83
N TYR A 349 -11.43 18.64 25.26
CA TYR A 349 -12.70 17.92 25.19
C TYR A 349 -12.57 16.66 24.34
N ALA A 350 -11.96 16.74 23.16
CA ALA A 350 -11.77 15.58 22.28
C ALA A 350 -10.94 14.47 22.94
N THR A 351 -10.00 14.83 23.83
CA THR A 351 -9.00 13.91 24.39
C THR A 351 -9.36 13.37 25.78
N SER A 352 -10.13 14.12 26.58
CA SER A 352 -10.45 13.74 27.97
C SER A 352 -11.89 13.26 28.18
N VAL A 353 -12.84 13.66 27.33
CA VAL A 353 -14.25 13.30 27.54
C VAL A 353 -14.52 11.90 27.02
N SER A 354 -15.18 11.07 27.83
CA SER A 354 -15.66 9.75 27.43
C SER A 354 -17.19 9.71 27.36
N GLU A 355 -17.69 9.07 26.30
CA GLU A 355 -19.10 8.76 26.13
C GLU A 355 -19.35 7.32 26.57
N SER A 356 -20.31 7.13 27.47
CA SER A 356 -20.85 5.83 27.82
C SER A 356 -22.27 5.72 27.27
N VAL A 357 -22.52 4.63 26.53
CA VAL A 357 -23.87 4.25 26.13
C VAL A 357 -24.36 3.25 27.17
N PRO A 358 -25.32 3.59 28.04
CA PRO A 358 -25.79 2.67 29.06
C PRO A 358 -26.45 1.44 28.40
N SER A 359 -25.90 0.26 28.66
CA SER A 359 -26.37 -1.05 28.15
C SER A 359 -27.72 -1.51 28.74
N GLY A 360 -28.38 -0.67 29.54
CA GLY A 360 -29.63 -1.00 30.23
C GLY A 360 -30.88 -0.47 29.50
N SER A 361 -31.85 -1.36 29.27
CA SER A 361 -33.17 -1.15 28.63
C SER A 361 -34.06 -0.02 29.20
N LYS A 362 -33.64 0.72 30.24
CA LYS A 362 -34.45 1.75 30.92
C LYS A 362 -34.06 3.21 30.62
N SER A 363 -33.02 3.45 29.83
CA SER A 363 -32.60 4.80 29.41
C SER A 363 -32.21 4.80 27.93
N LYS A 364 -33.18 4.60 27.04
CA LYS A 364 -32.97 4.79 25.61
C LYS A 364 -32.78 6.30 25.34
N GLY A 365 -31.54 6.71 25.06
CA GLY A 365 -31.24 7.96 24.36
C GLY A 365 -30.35 8.97 25.07
N LYS A 366 -30.10 8.87 26.39
CA LYS A 366 -29.22 9.81 27.08
C LYS A 366 -27.79 9.29 27.15
N ARG A 367 -26.91 9.88 26.35
CA ARG A 367 -25.45 9.64 26.37
C ARG A 367 -24.90 10.10 27.72
N GLY A 368 -24.26 9.19 28.47
CA GLY A 368 -23.57 9.55 29.71
C GLY A 368 -22.20 10.13 29.37
N LEU A 369 -21.95 11.38 29.77
CA LEU A 369 -20.69 12.08 29.49
C LEU A 369 -19.86 12.17 30.77
N ASN A 370 -18.65 11.62 30.77
CA ASN A 370 -17.67 11.88 31.82
C ASN A 370 -16.79 13.07 31.42
N LYS A 371 -16.71 14.09 32.29
CA LYS A 371 -15.91 15.32 32.10
C LYS A 371 -14.93 15.57 33.26
N GLU A 372 -14.61 14.57 34.06
CA GLU A 372 -13.78 14.71 35.27
C GLU A 372 -12.38 15.24 34.96
N GLU A 373 -11.72 14.70 33.93
CA GLU A 373 -10.34 15.08 33.58
C GLU A 373 -10.24 16.37 32.76
N LEU A 374 -11.35 16.85 32.19
CA LEU A 374 -11.37 17.96 31.23
C LEU A 374 -10.69 19.22 31.76
N LYS A 375 -10.93 19.58 33.03
CA LYS A 375 -10.32 20.76 33.66
C LYS A 375 -8.81 20.59 33.83
N ALA A 376 -8.35 19.41 34.26
CA ALA A 376 -6.94 19.12 34.45
C ALA A 376 -6.19 19.12 33.11
N THR A 377 -6.75 18.47 32.09
CA THR A 377 -6.20 18.44 30.73
C THR A 377 -6.15 19.84 30.11
N SER A 378 -7.22 20.63 30.24
CA SER A 378 -7.24 22.01 29.73
C SER A 378 -6.19 22.90 30.41
N LEU A 379 -5.97 22.74 31.71
CA LEU A 379 -4.94 23.48 32.45
C LEU A 379 -3.54 23.05 32.03
N ALA A 380 -3.31 21.75 31.81
CA ALA A 380 -2.03 21.25 31.33
C ALA A 380 -1.69 21.78 29.93
N ILE A 381 -2.67 21.79 29.01
CA ILE A 381 -2.51 22.38 27.67
C ILE A 381 -2.17 23.87 27.77
N ASP A 382 -2.88 24.65 28.58
CA ASP A 382 -2.61 26.09 28.69
C ASP A 382 -1.21 26.38 29.26
N LYS A 383 -0.79 25.65 30.31
CA LYS A 383 0.55 25.78 30.88
C LYS A 383 1.64 25.52 29.85
N VAL A 384 1.56 24.40 29.12
CA VAL A 384 2.59 24.04 28.14
C VAL A 384 2.56 24.96 26.92
N HIS A 385 1.36 25.32 26.43
CA HIS A 385 1.23 26.30 25.36
C HIS A 385 1.90 27.63 25.71
N ASN A 386 1.72 28.15 26.92
CA ASN A 386 2.36 29.40 27.34
C ASN A 386 3.90 29.27 27.32
N ILE A 387 4.45 28.13 27.74
CA ILE A 387 5.90 27.87 27.67
C ILE A 387 6.37 27.83 26.21
N CYS A 388 5.71 27.06 25.35
CA CYS A 388 6.06 26.91 23.93
C CYS A 388 5.96 28.21 23.13
N CYS A 389 4.98 29.08 23.42
CA CYS A 389 4.77 30.34 22.71
C CYS A 389 5.69 31.48 23.16
N THR A 390 6.25 31.41 24.36
CA THR A 390 7.11 32.49 24.88
C THR A 390 8.47 32.61 24.19
N GLY A 391 8.83 31.67 23.30
CA GLY A 391 10.08 31.76 22.52
C GLY A 391 11.32 31.81 23.40
N LYS A 392 11.25 31.19 24.57
CA LYS A 392 12.29 31.18 25.60
C LYS A 392 13.54 30.47 25.08
N GLY A 393 14.71 31.04 25.36
CA GLY A 393 15.99 30.36 25.11
C GLY A 393 16.13 29.09 25.96
N SER A 394 17.05 28.21 25.60
CA SER A 394 17.28 26.91 26.25
C SER A 394 17.41 27.03 27.78
N THR A 395 18.07 28.08 28.27
CA THR A 395 18.30 28.34 29.70
C THR A 395 17.03 28.68 30.49
N GLU A 396 16.08 29.39 29.88
CA GLU A 396 14.80 29.73 30.49
C GLU A 396 13.83 28.55 30.50
N LEU A 397 14.00 27.60 29.57
CA LEU A 397 13.23 26.35 29.52
C LEU A 397 13.55 25.43 30.70
N ILE A 398 14.79 25.46 31.22
CA ILE A 398 15.23 24.65 32.38
C ILE A 398 14.37 24.96 33.61
N ALA A 399 14.03 26.23 33.84
CA ALA A 399 13.22 26.64 34.98
C ALA A 399 11.80 26.03 34.94
N ASP A 400 11.26 25.80 33.73
CA ASP A 400 9.94 25.25 33.51
C ASP A 400 9.93 23.71 33.34
N LEU A 401 11.10 23.06 33.38
CA LEU A 401 11.27 21.64 33.06
C LEU A 401 10.44 20.71 33.97
N SER A 402 10.41 21.00 35.28
CA SER A 402 9.58 20.23 36.22
C SER A 402 8.08 20.33 35.90
N THR A 403 7.63 21.50 35.45
CA THR A 403 6.25 21.70 35.02
C THR A 403 5.96 20.92 33.74
N LEU A 404 6.89 20.93 32.77
CA LEU A 404 6.79 20.16 31.53
C LEU A 404 6.69 18.66 31.81
N TYR A 405 7.57 18.09 32.63
CA TYR A 405 7.53 16.66 32.99
C TYR A 405 6.21 16.24 33.66
N ASN A 406 5.67 17.08 34.55
CA ASN A 406 4.36 16.81 35.14
C ASN A 406 3.22 16.85 34.11
N CYS A 407 3.30 17.74 33.11
CA CYS A 407 2.26 17.88 32.09
C CYS A 407 2.39 16.84 30.96
N ILE A 408 3.59 16.33 30.67
CA ILE A 408 3.83 15.29 29.64
C ILE A 408 3.01 14.04 29.92
N ARG A 409 2.67 13.73 31.17
CA ARG A 409 1.80 12.59 31.53
C ARG A 409 0.45 12.59 30.79
N PHE A 410 -0.04 13.76 30.34
CA PHE A 410 -1.22 13.84 29.48
C PHE A 410 -0.84 13.58 28.01
N PRO A 411 -1.40 12.56 27.33
CA PRO A 411 -0.99 12.20 25.96
C PRO A 411 -1.09 13.34 24.94
N VAL A 412 -2.12 14.18 25.05
CA VAL A 412 -2.32 15.34 24.17
C VAL A 412 -1.22 16.40 24.32
N VAL A 413 -0.70 16.55 25.53
CA VAL A 413 0.42 17.46 25.82
C VAL A 413 1.72 16.87 25.27
N ALA A 414 1.92 15.56 25.42
CA ALA A 414 3.07 14.88 24.82
C ALA A 414 3.08 15.01 23.28
N ILE A 415 1.93 14.85 22.62
CA ILE A 415 1.77 15.10 21.18
C ILE A 415 2.14 16.56 20.82
N GLY A 416 1.64 17.52 21.61
CA GLY A 416 1.97 18.94 21.44
C GLY A 416 3.46 19.23 21.58
N ILE A 417 4.13 18.62 22.57
CA ILE A 417 5.58 18.76 22.80
C ILE A 417 6.37 18.11 21.67
N VAL A 418 6.00 16.91 21.21
CA VAL A 418 6.65 16.27 20.05
C VAL A 418 6.55 17.19 18.83
N ARG A 419 5.37 17.78 18.58
CA ARG A 419 5.18 18.69 17.46
C ARG A 419 6.00 19.98 17.59
N TRP A 420 6.03 20.56 18.78
CA TRP A 420 6.81 21.76 19.07
C TRP A 420 8.32 21.51 18.90
N VAL A 421 8.83 20.41 19.47
CA VAL A 421 10.23 19.99 19.35
C VAL A 421 10.58 19.67 17.89
N GLU A 422 9.70 18.97 17.16
CA GLU A 422 9.88 18.71 15.73
C GLU A 422 10.11 20.02 14.96
N CYS A 423 9.26 21.03 15.16
CA CYS A 423 9.41 22.31 14.48
C CYS A 423 10.73 23.02 14.83
N ILE A 424 11.17 22.99 16.09
CA ILE A 424 12.38 23.67 16.53
C ILE A 424 13.65 22.95 16.03
N VAL A 425 13.73 21.64 16.24
CA VAL A 425 14.96 20.87 15.95
C VAL A 425 15.17 20.65 14.46
N THR A 426 14.11 20.72 13.65
CA THR A 426 14.22 20.66 12.18
C THR A 426 14.63 21.99 11.54
N GLU A 427 14.74 23.08 12.30
CA GLU A 427 15.29 24.32 11.77
C GLU A 427 16.79 24.16 11.43
N PRO A 428 17.25 24.55 10.23
CA PRO A 428 18.64 24.37 9.80
C PRO A 428 19.68 25.03 10.73
N SER A 429 19.29 26.09 11.43
CA SER A 429 20.17 26.80 12.37
C SER A 429 20.24 26.17 13.76
N TYR A 430 19.37 25.20 14.09
CA TYR A 430 19.24 24.68 15.45
C TYR A 430 20.55 24.11 16.00
N PHE A 431 21.14 23.15 15.28
CA PHE A 431 22.39 22.49 15.69
C PHE A 431 23.62 23.40 15.62
N LYS A 432 23.52 24.56 14.96
CA LYS A 432 24.57 25.60 15.01
C LYS A 432 24.54 26.36 16.32
N LEU A 433 23.34 26.59 16.86
CA LEU A 433 23.11 27.40 18.05
C LEU A 433 23.17 26.55 19.34
N SER A 434 22.79 25.28 19.24
CA SER A 434 22.82 24.33 20.35
C SER A 434 24.13 23.54 20.34
N THR A 435 25.10 23.94 21.16
CA THR A 435 26.39 23.25 21.33
C THR A 435 26.38 22.20 22.45
N GLU A 436 25.24 22.00 23.11
CA GLU A 436 25.11 21.04 24.20
C GLU A 436 25.07 19.59 23.69
N HIS A 437 25.75 18.68 24.39
CA HIS A 437 25.75 17.25 24.08
C HIS A 437 24.36 16.61 24.16
N THR A 438 23.45 17.17 24.98
CA THR A 438 22.06 16.72 25.03
C THR A 438 21.15 17.94 25.12
N PRO A 439 20.70 18.45 23.96
CA PRO A 439 19.78 19.56 23.93
C PRO A 439 18.50 19.20 24.69
N ILE A 440 18.01 20.13 25.53
CA ILE A 440 16.83 19.92 26.38
C ILE A 440 15.62 19.45 25.57
N HIS A 441 15.48 19.93 24.33
CA HIS A 441 14.40 19.53 23.42
C HIS A 441 14.40 18.03 23.14
N LEU A 442 15.57 17.42 22.99
CA LEU A 442 15.70 15.97 22.77
C LEU A 442 15.50 15.19 24.07
N ALA A 443 15.97 15.72 25.21
CA ALA A 443 15.69 15.13 26.53
C ALA A 443 14.17 15.12 26.86
N LEU A 444 13.41 16.11 26.38
CA LEU A 444 11.95 16.09 26.50
C LEU A 444 11.32 14.93 25.69
N LEU A 445 11.90 14.57 24.55
CA LEU A 445 11.44 13.41 23.77
C LEU A 445 11.70 12.10 24.51
N ASP A 446 12.81 11.99 25.25
CA ASP A 446 13.10 10.83 26.10
C ASP A 446 12.03 10.63 27.17
N GLU A 447 11.58 11.71 27.79
CA GLU A 447 10.48 11.67 28.77
C GLU A 447 9.14 11.32 28.10
N VAL A 448 8.88 11.84 26.89
CA VAL A 448 7.66 11.49 26.13
C VAL A 448 7.63 10.00 25.82
N VAL A 449 8.75 9.44 25.33
CA VAL A 449 8.88 8.02 24.99
C VAL A 449 8.71 7.15 26.23
N THR A 450 9.22 7.59 27.37
CA THR A 450 9.10 6.87 28.64
C THR A 450 7.64 6.75 29.10
N ASN A 451 6.84 7.80 28.90
CA ASN A 451 5.44 7.82 29.33
C ASN A 451 4.45 7.27 28.28
N HIS A 452 4.77 7.35 26.97
CA HIS A 452 3.79 7.13 25.90
C HIS A 452 4.28 6.18 24.80
N PRO A 453 4.01 4.86 24.92
CA PRO A 453 4.38 3.87 23.89
C PRO A 453 3.82 4.16 22.49
N LEU A 454 2.62 4.73 22.40
CA LEU A 454 1.97 5.02 21.11
C LEU A 454 2.68 6.12 20.31
N LEU A 455 3.59 6.89 20.91
CA LEU A 455 4.35 7.95 20.25
C LEU A 455 5.74 7.49 19.78
N HIS A 456 6.14 6.25 20.09
CA HIS A 456 7.47 5.73 19.76
C HIS A 456 7.78 5.82 18.26
N HIS A 457 6.85 5.42 17.39
CA HIS A 457 7.05 5.51 15.94
C HIS A 457 7.15 6.95 15.42
N THR A 458 6.37 7.87 15.99
CA THR A 458 6.43 9.29 15.62
C THR A 458 7.78 9.89 16.01
N VAL A 459 8.27 9.59 17.21
CA VAL A 459 9.58 10.06 17.69
C VAL A 459 10.72 9.41 16.91
N LEU A 460 10.63 8.11 16.59
CA LEU A 460 11.61 7.43 15.74
C LEU A 460 11.69 8.07 14.34
N SER A 461 10.54 8.37 13.73
CA SER A 461 10.50 9.05 12.42
C SER A 461 11.18 10.42 12.46
N LEU A 462 11.04 11.15 13.56
CA LEU A 462 11.77 12.41 13.76
C LEU A 462 13.28 12.17 13.88
N PHE A 463 13.71 11.21 14.70
CA PHE A 463 15.15 10.89 14.84
C PHE A 463 15.77 10.43 13.53
N ILE A 464 15.09 9.59 12.75
CA ILE A 464 15.53 9.18 11.41
C ILE A 464 15.70 10.40 10.51
N ARG A 465 14.71 11.28 10.45
CA ARG A 465 14.76 12.49 9.61
C ARG A 465 15.92 13.41 10.00
N LEU A 466 16.20 13.55 11.29
CA LEU A 466 17.33 14.34 11.78
C LEU A 466 18.67 13.66 11.47
N PHE A 467 18.74 12.33 11.59
CA PHE A 467 19.93 11.55 11.31
C PHE A 467 20.31 11.55 9.82
N GLU A 468 19.32 11.48 8.95
CA GLU A 468 19.48 11.55 7.48
C GLU A 468 19.62 12.99 6.96
N SER A 469 19.41 14.00 7.81
CA SER A 469 19.52 15.41 7.41
C SER A 469 20.96 15.78 7.04
N LYS A 470 21.14 16.51 5.94
CA LYS A 470 22.44 17.06 5.53
C LYS A 470 22.71 18.33 6.30
N GLN A 471 23.78 18.34 7.09
CA GLN A 471 24.21 19.48 7.90
C GLN A 471 25.53 20.04 7.36
N ASP A 472 25.53 20.44 6.08
CA ASP A 472 26.75 20.81 5.33
C ASP A 472 27.53 21.99 5.94
N GLU A 473 26.86 22.80 6.77
CA GLU A 473 27.43 23.98 7.43
C GLU A 473 28.12 23.66 8.77
N LEU A 474 27.96 22.45 9.30
CA LEU A 474 28.63 22.00 10.51
C LEU A 474 29.98 21.33 10.17
N GLU A 475 30.97 21.48 11.05
CA GLU A 475 32.23 20.74 10.93
C GLU A 475 31.99 19.22 11.02
N ILE A 476 32.78 18.44 10.27
CA ILE A 476 32.62 16.97 10.17
C ILE A 476 32.59 16.29 11.56
N LEU A 477 33.44 16.74 12.48
CA LEU A 477 33.48 16.19 13.83
C LEU A 477 32.18 16.46 14.60
N VAL A 478 31.63 17.67 14.49
CA VAL A 478 30.37 18.06 15.12
C VAL A 478 29.18 17.29 14.52
N GLN A 479 29.20 17.04 13.21
CA GLN A 479 28.20 16.18 12.57
C GLN A 479 28.25 14.75 13.11
N LEU A 480 29.45 14.20 13.33
CA LEU A 480 29.63 12.86 13.88
C LEU A 480 29.12 12.79 15.33
N GLU A 481 29.44 13.77 16.17
CA GLU A 481 28.94 13.87 17.55
C GLU A 481 27.42 14.01 17.59
N MET A 482 26.83 14.84 16.72
CA MET A 482 25.39 14.96 16.59
C MET A 482 24.73 13.61 16.24
N LYS A 483 25.30 12.87 15.29
CA LYS A 483 24.80 11.54 14.90
C LYS A 483 24.92 10.52 16.03
N LYS A 484 26.03 10.54 16.80
CA LYS A 484 26.17 9.69 18.00
C LYS A 484 25.10 10.01 19.04
N MET A 485 24.87 11.29 19.31
CA MET A 485 23.81 11.72 20.23
C MET A 485 22.42 11.27 19.77
N LEU A 486 22.10 11.35 18.46
CA LEU A 486 20.84 10.81 17.94
C LEU A 486 20.75 9.29 18.09
N ILE A 487 21.85 8.56 17.92
CA ILE A 487 21.93 7.11 18.16
C ILE A 487 21.64 6.80 19.64
N GLU A 488 22.19 7.55 20.60
CA GLU A 488 21.86 7.37 22.03
C GLU A 488 20.36 7.54 22.29
N ARG A 489 19.70 8.50 21.64
CA ARG A 489 18.25 8.69 21.75
C ARG A 489 17.47 7.51 21.12
N MET A 490 17.97 6.93 20.03
CA MET A 490 17.41 5.69 19.47
C MET A 490 17.63 4.49 20.41
N VAL A 491 18.75 4.40 21.10
CA VAL A 491 19.00 3.36 22.12
C VAL A 491 18.07 3.53 23.32
N ASN A 492 17.83 4.77 23.77
CA ASN A 492 16.81 5.03 24.78
C ASN A 492 15.41 4.58 24.30
N LEU A 493 15.03 4.88 23.05
CA LEU A 493 13.77 4.39 22.46
C LEU A 493 13.68 2.85 22.45
N LEU A 494 14.78 2.18 22.10
CA LEU A 494 14.91 0.73 22.14
C LEU A 494 14.70 0.20 23.57
N SER A 495 15.32 0.81 24.57
CA SER A 495 15.18 0.44 25.98
C SER A 495 13.75 0.56 26.52
N ARG A 496 12.90 1.37 25.87
CA ARG A 496 11.49 1.56 26.23
C ARG A 496 10.52 0.65 25.46
N GLY A 497 11.03 -0.25 24.61
CA GLY A 497 10.25 -1.30 23.95
C GLY A 497 10.10 -1.14 22.43
N CYS A 498 10.60 -0.05 21.82
CA CYS A 498 10.58 0.12 20.36
C CYS A 498 11.81 -0.54 19.70
N VAL A 499 12.03 -1.83 19.96
CA VAL A 499 13.27 -2.53 19.60
C VAL A 499 13.35 -2.79 18.10
N VAL A 500 12.37 -3.53 17.57
CA VAL A 500 12.36 -4.00 16.17
C VAL A 500 12.47 -2.86 15.16
N PRO A 501 11.69 -1.76 15.25
CA PRO A 501 11.79 -0.66 14.29
C PRO A 501 13.16 0.04 14.28
N VAL A 502 13.76 0.21 15.47
CA VAL A 502 15.08 0.84 15.61
C VAL A 502 16.17 -0.04 14.98
N VAL A 503 16.22 -1.32 15.36
CA VAL A 503 17.23 -2.25 14.82
C VAL A 503 17.05 -2.44 13.32
N LYS A 504 15.81 -2.51 12.82
CA LYS A 504 15.51 -2.60 11.38
C LYS A 504 16.04 -1.39 10.62
N TYR A 505 15.89 -0.18 11.16
CA TYR A 505 16.44 1.03 10.55
C TYR A 505 17.98 1.02 10.50
N ILE A 506 18.65 0.70 11.61
CA ILE A 506 20.12 0.61 11.64
C ILE A 506 20.65 -0.46 10.68
N LYS A 507 19.96 -1.61 10.59
CA LYS A 507 20.26 -2.66 9.60
C LYS A 507 20.16 -2.13 8.16
N GLN A 508 19.14 -1.33 7.85
CA GLN A 508 18.98 -0.73 6.53
C GLN A 508 20.09 0.28 6.21
N CYS A 509 20.50 1.12 7.17
CA CYS A 509 21.64 2.02 7.00
C CYS A 509 22.93 1.25 6.68
N TRP A 510 23.17 0.15 7.40
CA TRP A 510 24.31 -0.73 7.11
C TRP A 510 24.23 -1.35 5.71
N GLN A 511 23.07 -1.87 5.31
CA GLN A 511 22.88 -2.49 3.99
C GLN A 511 23.00 -1.49 2.83
N ARG A 512 22.60 -0.22 3.03
CA ARG A 512 22.75 0.84 2.03
C ARG A 512 24.18 1.34 1.91
N GLY A 513 25.00 1.21 2.97
CA GLY A 513 26.36 1.71 3.01
C GLY A 513 26.46 3.25 3.02
N ASP A 514 25.40 3.94 3.42
CA ASP A 514 25.30 5.41 3.46
C ASP A 514 25.71 6.01 4.81
N THR A 515 26.01 5.16 5.80
CA THR A 515 26.33 5.52 7.18
C THR A 515 27.68 4.97 7.59
N ASP A 516 28.48 5.78 8.30
CA ASP A 516 29.80 5.38 8.78
C ASP A 516 29.72 4.17 9.72
N ILE A 517 30.56 3.16 9.46
CA ILE A 517 30.71 1.94 10.26
C ILE A 517 31.01 2.27 11.73
N SER A 518 31.71 3.38 12.01
CA SER A 518 32.00 3.83 13.38
C SER A 518 30.73 4.14 14.19
N LEU A 519 29.69 4.66 13.54
CA LEU A 519 28.39 4.96 14.15
C LEU A 519 27.57 3.68 14.38
N ILE A 520 27.60 2.76 13.42
CA ILE A 520 26.94 1.45 13.56
C ILE A 520 27.59 0.65 14.70
N ARG A 521 28.92 0.67 14.78
CA ARG A 521 29.68 0.09 15.90
C ARG A 521 29.26 0.70 17.23
N TYR A 522 29.18 2.04 17.30
CA TYR A 522 28.74 2.74 18.50
C TYR A 522 27.34 2.29 18.96
N PHE A 523 26.37 2.21 18.04
CA PHE A 523 25.04 1.67 18.35
C PHE A 523 25.11 0.23 18.88
N VAL A 524 25.90 -0.64 18.27
CA VAL A 524 26.05 -2.03 18.72
C VAL A 524 26.62 -2.09 20.14
N THR A 525 27.64 -1.29 20.46
CA THR A 525 28.23 -1.21 21.80
C THR A 525 27.17 -0.83 22.84
N GLU A 526 26.48 0.29 22.62
CA GLU A 526 25.47 0.82 23.56
C GLU A 526 24.30 -0.16 23.75
N VAL A 527 23.87 -0.83 22.69
CA VAL A 527 22.80 -1.84 22.79
C VAL A 527 23.26 -3.06 23.57
N LEU A 528 24.45 -3.58 23.30
CA LEU A 528 24.98 -4.75 24.02
C LEU A 528 25.22 -4.47 25.51
N GLU A 529 25.59 -3.25 25.88
CA GLU A 529 25.70 -2.82 27.28
C GLU A 529 24.33 -2.69 27.96
N ALA A 530 23.26 -2.42 27.21
CA ALA A 530 21.92 -2.19 27.74
C ALA A 530 21.02 -3.44 27.82
N ILE A 531 21.40 -4.56 27.19
CA ILE A 531 20.55 -5.76 27.08
C ILE A 531 21.13 -6.97 27.81
N ALA A 532 20.25 -7.91 28.18
CA ALA A 532 20.64 -9.20 28.75
C ALA A 532 19.69 -10.32 28.25
N PRO A 533 20.11 -11.59 28.31
CA PRO A 533 19.24 -12.72 27.98
C PRO A 533 18.01 -12.83 28.90
N PRO A 534 16.89 -13.46 28.46
CA PRO A 534 16.70 -14.13 27.17
C PRO A 534 16.36 -13.16 26.03
N TYR A 535 16.97 -13.36 24.86
CA TYR A 535 16.66 -12.62 23.64
C TYR A 535 15.49 -13.25 22.88
N THR A 536 14.71 -12.48 22.13
CA THR A 536 13.67 -13.02 21.23
C THR A 536 14.26 -13.39 19.86
N SER A 537 13.67 -14.36 19.15
CA SER A 537 14.19 -14.79 17.84
C SER A 537 14.19 -13.67 16.81
N GLU A 538 13.15 -12.83 16.82
CA GLU A 538 13.01 -11.68 15.93
C GLU A 538 14.14 -10.66 16.13
N PHE A 539 14.49 -10.36 17.39
CA PHE A 539 15.62 -9.49 17.70
C PHE A 539 16.94 -10.11 17.22
N VAL A 540 17.16 -11.40 17.51
CA VAL A 540 18.38 -12.11 17.09
C VAL A 540 18.53 -12.11 15.56
N GLN A 541 17.47 -12.40 14.81
CA GLN A 541 17.48 -12.41 13.33
C GLN A 541 17.84 -11.03 12.73
N LEU A 542 17.46 -9.94 13.40
CA LEU A 542 17.76 -8.59 12.95
C LEU A 542 19.14 -8.12 13.39
N PHE A 543 19.53 -8.40 14.63
CA PHE A 543 20.73 -7.85 15.26
C PHE A 543 21.99 -8.70 15.02
N LEU A 544 21.88 -10.04 15.06
CA LEU A 544 23.03 -10.96 14.91
C LEU A 544 23.84 -10.71 13.63
N PRO A 545 23.25 -10.48 12.43
CA PRO A 545 24.04 -10.22 11.22
C PRO A 545 24.92 -8.96 11.30
N ILE A 546 24.49 -7.95 12.08
CA ILE A 546 25.26 -6.71 12.29
C ILE A 546 26.41 -6.98 13.25
N VAL A 547 26.16 -7.76 14.31
CA VAL A 547 27.15 -8.09 15.34
C VAL A 547 28.21 -9.07 14.83
N GLU A 548 27.86 -10.02 13.97
CA GLU A 548 28.81 -10.99 13.39
C GLU A 548 29.76 -10.38 12.36
N ASN A 549 29.43 -9.21 11.81
CA ASN A 549 30.29 -8.54 10.83
C ASN A 549 31.60 -8.05 11.46
N GLU A 550 32.74 -8.55 10.95
CA GLU A 550 34.08 -8.23 11.43
C GLU A 550 34.48 -6.76 11.23
N GLU A 551 33.96 -6.08 10.21
CA GLU A 551 34.23 -4.65 10.01
C GLU A 551 33.62 -3.79 11.13
N ILE A 552 32.49 -4.25 11.68
CA ILE A 552 31.73 -3.56 12.73
C ILE A 552 32.33 -3.91 14.09
N THR A 553 32.46 -5.19 14.44
CA THR A 553 32.81 -5.62 15.81
C THR A 553 34.18 -6.29 15.93
N GLY A 554 34.94 -6.47 14.84
CA GLY A 554 36.19 -7.25 14.85
C GLY A 554 37.23 -6.76 15.86
N ASN A 555 37.38 -5.45 16.02
CA ASN A 555 38.31 -4.86 17.00
C ASN A 555 37.78 -4.87 18.44
N MET A 556 36.53 -5.25 18.66
CA MET A 556 35.89 -5.31 19.98
C MET A 556 35.95 -6.72 20.59
N ARG A 557 36.24 -7.74 19.77
CA ARG A 557 36.36 -9.13 20.21
C ARG A 557 37.69 -9.30 20.94
N SER A 558 37.65 -9.74 22.18
CA SER A 558 38.84 -10.00 23.00
C SER A 558 38.82 -11.44 23.52
N GLU A 559 40.00 -12.02 23.82
CA GLU A 559 40.06 -13.39 24.38
C GLU A 559 39.47 -13.48 25.80
N GLU A 560 39.27 -12.35 26.48
CA GLU A 560 38.58 -12.25 27.76
C GLU A 560 37.12 -11.81 27.52
N SER A 561 36.17 -12.68 27.85
CA SER A 561 34.68 -12.53 27.84
C SER A 561 34.16 -11.12 27.55
N ASP A 562 34.12 -10.75 26.26
CA ASP A 562 33.57 -9.46 25.82
C ASP A 562 32.07 -9.63 25.45
N PRO A 563 31.25 -8.57 25.58
CA PRO A 563 29.80 -8.66 25.39
C PRO A 563 29.39 -9.04 23.95
N VAL A 564 30.25 -8.80 22.96
CA VAL A 564 30.01 -9.22 21.56
C VAL A 564 30.15 -10.74 21.47
N SER A 565 31.24 -11.29 22.00
CA SER A 565 31.50 -12.73 22.04
C SER A 565 30.44 -13.48 22.85
N GLU A 566 30.05 -12.96 24.01
CA GLU A 566 28.98 -13.53 24.85
C GLU A 566 27.65 -13.59 24.09
N PHE A 567 27.27 -12.50 23.41
CA PHE A 567 26.05 -12.45 22.61
C PHE A 567 26.06 -13.47 21.46
N ILE A 568 27.18 -13.56 20.71
CA ILE A 568 27.32 -14.52 19.60
C ILE A 568 27.24 -15.96 20.12
N ILE A 569 27.94 -16.29 21.20
CA ILE A 569 27.92 -17.63 21.80
C ILE A 569 26.50 -17.99 22.27
N HIS A 570 25.82 -17.06 22.93
CA HIS A 570 24.45 -17.26 23.38
C HIS A 570 23.50 -17.50 22.19
N CYS A 571 23.61 -16.70 21.13
CA CYS A 571 22.79 -16.85 19.93
C CYS A 571 23.04 -18.19 19.24
N LYS A 572 24.30 -18.60 19.08
CA LYS A 572 24.64 -19.91 18.49
C LYS A 572 24.17 -21.08 19.33
N THR A 573 24.17 -20.96 20.65
CA THR A 573 23.72 -22.04 21.54
C THR A 573 22.21 -22.20 21.51
N ASN A 574 21.45 -21.10 21.44
CA ASN A 574 19.99 -21.12 21.61
C ASN A 574 19.19 -21.00 20.30
N TYR A 575 19.80 -20.54 19.21
CA TYR A 575 19.11 -20.22 17.95
C TYR A 575 19.72 -20.85 16.69
N ALA A 576 20.84 -21.59 16.77
CA ALA A 576 21.48 -22.22 15.59
C ALA A 576 20.74 -23.46 15.02
N ALA A 577 19.45 -23.62 15.32
CA ALA A 577 18.64 -24.77 14.90
C ALA A 577 17.45 -24.42 13.99
N THR A 578 17.40 -23.23 13.40
CA THR A 578 16.36 -22.84 12.41
C THR A 578 16.95 -22.24 11.15
#